data_AF-A0A960TSU9-F1
#
_entry.id   AF-A0A960TSU9-F1
#
_cell.length_a   1.000
_cell.length_b   1.000
_cell.length_c   1.000
_cell.angle_alpha   90.00
_cell.angle_beta   90.00
_cell.angle_gamma   90.00
#
_symmetry.space_group_name_H-M   'P 1'
#
loop_
_entity.id
_entity.type
_entity.pdbx_description
1 polymer ?
#
loop_
_entity_poly.entity_id
_entity_poly.type
_entity_poly.pdbx_seq_one_letter_code
_entity_poly.pdbx_strand_id
1 'polypeptide(L)'
;MSSTTTYLFDSNGECVHEWQADLPPGTAAYLLDDGTLLRAADSGSPNLAGTGAGGLVEAYAWDGSLLWSVTYDDETHRSHHDLEPLPNGNVLLTAWELIPAQQALAAGRDPLLLDSGELWPDEIVEVTPGGD
;
A
#
# COMPACT_ATOMS: atom_id res chain seq x y z
N MET A 1 6.32 11.24 2.32
CA MET A 1 5.71 11.64 3.61
C MET A 1 6.62 11.10 4.71
N SER A 2 6.84 11.80 5.83
CA SER A 2 7.84 11.37 6.83
C SER A 2 7.33 11.27 8.27
N SER A 3 6.10 11.73 8.55
CA SER A 3 5.47 11.52 9.85
C SER A 3 4.94 10.09 9.91
N THR A 4 5.28 9.33 10.95
CA THR A 4 4.74 7.99 11.18
C THR A 4 3.45 7.99 12.00
N THR A 5 2.96 9.16 12.37
CA THR A 5 1.70 9.35 13.12
C THR A 5 0.52 9.52 12.18
N THR A 6 -0.57 8.79 12.43
CA THR A 6 -1.88 8.98 11.79
C THR A 6 -2.84 9.62 12.78
N TYR A 7 -3.64 10.59 12.33
CA TYR A 7 -4.53 11.37 13.20
C TYR A 7 -5.99 11.17 12.80
N LEU A 8 -6.87 11.14 13.80
CA LEU A 8 -8.31 11.24 13.61
C LEU A 8 -8.79 12.60 14.14
N PHE A 9 -9.46 13.34 13.28
CA PHE A 9 -10.10 14.61 13.63
C PHE A 9 -11.62 14.46 13.62
N ASP A 10 -12.29 15.10 14.56
CA ASP A 10 -13.74 15.20 14.56
C ASP A 10 -14.27 16.24 13.54
N SER A 11 -15.59 16.39 13.46
CA SER A 11 -16.23 17.37 12.56
C SER A 11 -15.95 18.83 12.94
N ASN A 12 -15.44 19.10 14.14
CA ASN A 12 -15.05 20.43 14.60
C ASN A 12 -13.57 20.73 14.30
N GLY A 13 -12.82 19.75 13.78
CA GLY A 13 -11.39 19.86 13.53
C GLY A 13 -10.52 19.63 14.77
N GLU A 14 -11.08 19.03 15.83
CA GLU A 14 -10.32 18.64 17.01
C GLU A 14 -9.67 17.27 16.80
N CYS A 15 -8.38 17.14 17.10
CA CYS A 15 -7.71 15.85 17.10
C CYS A 15 -8.26 15.03 18.28
N VAL A 16 -9.02 13.98 17.97
CA VAL A 16 -9.65 13.12 18.98
C VAL A 16 -8.87 11.84 19.23
N HIS A 17 -7.97 11.48 18.31
CA HIS A 17 -7.14 10.30 18.45
C HIS A 17 -5.90 10.36 17.54
N GLU A 18 -4.85 9.64 17.92
CA GLU A 18 -3.64 9.46 17.13
C GLU A 18 -3.09 8.05 17.27
N TRP A 19 -2.62 7.48 16.17
CA TRP A 19 -1.89 6.21 16.13
C TRP A 19 -0.44 6.47 15.77
N GLN A 20 0.48 5.91 16.54
CA GLN A 20 1.90 5.99 16.28
C GLN A 20 2.38 4.67 15.66
N ALA A 21 2.82 4.71 14.39
CA ALA A 21 3.43 3.56 13.73
C ALA A 21 4.95 3.64 13.73
N ASP A 22 5.57 2.52 13.34
CA ASP A 22 7.03 2.42 13.17
C ASP A 22 7.47 2.83 11.76
N LEU A 23 6.61 2.61 10.76
CA LEU A 23 6.90 2.86 9.36
C LEU A 23 6.25 4.15 8.84
N PRO A 24 6.89 4.83 7.87
CA PRO A 24 6.26 5.94 7.15
C PRO A 24 4.94 5.50 6.50
N PRO A 25 3.97 6.41 6.39
CA PRO A 25 2.71 6.10 5.77
C PRO A 25 2.91 5.91 4.27
N GLY A 26 2.10 5.01 3.72
CA GLY A 26 1.76 5.05 2.31
C GLY A 26 0.80 6.22 2.08
N THR A 27 -0.12 6.03 1.14
CA THR A 27 -0.97 7.12 0.62
C THR A 27 -2.44 6.99 0.99
N ALA A 28 -2.82 5.96 1.76
CA ALA A 28 -4.20 5.70 2.16
C ALA A 28 -4.33 5.30 3.63
N ALA A 29 -5.43 5.69 4.26
CA ALA A 29 -5.82 5.32 5.62
C ALA A 29 -7.35 5.35 5.77
N TYR A 30 -7.89 4.39 6.51
CA TYR A 30 -9.31 4.19 6.77
C TYR A 30 -9.54 3.99 8.26
N LEU A 31 -10.57 4.66 8.80
CA LEU A 31 -11.15 4.29 10.08
C LEU A 31 -12.31 3.32 9.80
N LEU A 32 -12.18 2.08 10.27
CA LEU A 32 -13.21 1.06 10.09
C LEU A 32 -14.32 1.23 11.14
N ASP A 33 -15.48 0.62 10.87
CA ASP A 33 -16.69 0.73 11.72
C ASP A 33 -16.47 0.24 13.16
N ASP A 34 -15.49 -0.64 13.38
CA ASP A 34 -15.13 -1.17 14.71
C ASP A 34 -14.07 -0.32 15.45
N GLY A 35 -13.63 0.79 14.84
CA GLY A 35 -12.61 1.69 15.39
C GLY A 35 -11.18 1.30 15.03
N THR A 36 -10.98 0.25 14.23
CA THR A 36 -9.65 -0.11 13.71
C THR A 36 -9.16 0.93 12.72
N LEU A 37 -7.91 1.35 12.84
CA LEU A 37 -7.20 2.06 11.78
C LEU A 37 -6.62 1.04 10.81
N LEU A 38 -7.02 1.10 9.55
CA LEU A 38 -6.37 0.39 8.44
C LEU A 38 -5.55 1.41 7.64
N ARG A 39 -4.27 1.16 7.37
CA ARG A 39 -3.43 2.11 6.63
C ARG A 39 -2.43 1.43 5.71
N ALA A 40 -2.10 2.12 4.63
CA ALA A 40 -0.93 1.80 3.83
C ALA A 40 0.34 2.26 4.56
N ALA A 41 1.43 1.53 4.36
CA ALA A 41 2.76 1.90 4.85
C ALA A 41 3.82 1.67 3.77
N ASP A 42 4.87 2.50 3.81
CA ASP A 42 6.05 2.34 2.97
C ASP A 42 6.99 1.33 3.61
N SER A 43 7.30 0.26 2.88
CA SER A 43 8.25 -0.79 3.29
C SER A 43 9.68 -0.29 3.46
N GLY A 44 10.02 0.88 2.92
CA GLY A 44 11.38 1.33 2.77
C GLY A 44 12.18 0.53 1.72
N SER A 45 11.49 -0.30 0.92
CA SER A 45 12.11 -1.14 -0.11
C SER A 45 12.81 -0.26 -1.17
N PRO A 46 14.09 -0.56 -1.49
CA PRO A 46 14.80 0.13 -2.56
C PRO A 46 14.43 -0.39 -3.96
N ASN A 47 13.66 -1.49 -4.05
CA ASN A 47 13.48 -2.25 -5.28
C ASN A 47 12.70 -1.46 -6.34
N LEU A 48 11.64 -0.75 -5.92
CA LEU A 48 10.82 0.04 -6.81
C LEU A 48 10.49 1.40 -6.19
N ALA A 49 11.27 2.42 -6.55
CA ALA A 49 11.10 3.79 -6.05
C ALA A 49 10.20 4.60 -7.00
N GLY A 50 8.93 4.72 -6.63
CA GLY A 50 7.93 5.52 -7.36
C GLY A 50 7.19 6.49 -6.43
N THR A 51 6.57 7.53 -7.01
CA THR A 51 5.62 8.34 -6.23
C THR A 51 4.44 7.46 -5.85
N GLY A 52 4.05 7.45 -4.56
CA GLY A 52 2.98 6.59 -4.06
C GLY A 52 3.43 5.16 -3.73
N ALA A 53 4.73 4.86 -3.78
CA ALA A 53 5.24 3.57 -3.34
C ALA A 53 4.82 3.29 -1.88
N GLY A 54 4.16 2.15 -1.69
CA GLY A 54 3.80 1.62 -0.39
C GLY A 54 4.61 0.36 -0.13
N GLY A 55 3.93 -0.78 -0.09
CA GLY A 55 4.55 -2.08 0.13
C GLY A 55 3.95 -2.82 1.32
N LEU A 56 3.26 -2.13 2.24
CA LEU A 56 2.60 -2.76 3.38
C LEU A 56 1.18 -2.22 3.61
N VAL A 57 0.39 -3.08 4.22
CA VAL A 57 -0.89 -2.74 4.85
C VAL A 57 -0.77 -3.07 6.33
N GLU A 58 -1.19 -2.15 7.19
CA GLU A 58 -1.19 -2.31 8.64
C GLU A 58 -2.57 -2.03 9.21
N ALA A 59 -2.99 -2.85 10.18
CA ALA A 59 -4.17 -2.59 10.99
C ALA A 59 -3.80 -2.36 12.45
N TYR A 60 -4.31 -1.29 13.03
CA TYR A 60 -4.09 -0.90 14.41
C TYR A 60 -5.42 -0.83 15.16
N ALA A 61 -5.46 -1.40 16.37
CA ALA A 61 -6.58 -1.23 17.27
C ALA A 61 -6.68 0.23 17.75
N TRP A 62 -7.83 0.58 18.32
CA TRP A 62 -8.07 1.90 18.90
C TRP A 62 -7.09 2.28 20.03
N ASP A 63 -6.47 1.31 20.71
CA ASP A 63 -5.47 1.60 21.76
C ASP A 63 -4.04 1.81 21.22
N GLY A 64 -3.86 1.74 19.90
CA GLY A 64 -2.56 1.86 19.24
C GLY A 64 -1.82 0.53 19.04
N SER A 65 -2.36 -0.60 19.49
CA SER A 65 -1.72 -1.90 19.25
C SER A 65 -1.82 -2.34 17.78
N LEU A 66 -0.71 -2.80 17.21
CA LEU A 66 -0.71 -3.42 15.87
C LEU A 66 -1.43 -4.77 15.95
N LEU A 67 -2.52 -4.90 15.18
CA LEU A 67 -3.31 -6.12 15.08
C LEU A 67 -2.68 -7.10 14.07
N TRP A 68 -2.35 -6.59 12.89
CA TRP A 68 -1.70 -7.34 11.83
C TRP A 68 -1.02 -6.40 10.82
N SER A 69 -0.10 -6.96 10.06
CA SER A 69 0.59 -6.28 8.96
C SER A 69 0.85 -7.28 7.85
N VAL A 70 0.65 -6.86 6.60
CA VAL A 70 0.86 -7.68 5.40
C VAL A 70 1.74 -6.90 4.43
N THR A 71 2.78 -7.55 3.93
CA THR A 71 3.69 -6.99 2.93
C THR A 71 3.29 -7.48 1.54
N TYR A 72 3.09 -6.54 0.62
CA TYR A 72 2.97 -6.78 -0.80
C TYR A 72 4.06 -5.97 -1.50
N ASP A 73 5.29 -6.46 -1.38
CA ASP A 73 6.54 -5.88 -1.86
C ASP A 73 7.59 -6.97 -2.03
N ASP A 74 7.97 -7.26 -3.26
CA ASP A 74 9.06 -8.17 -3.62
C ASP A 74 9.83 -7.67 -4.86
N GLU A 75 10.59 -8.54 -5.51
CA GLU A 75 11.37 -8.19 -6.71
C GLU A 75 10.50 -7.92 -7.94
N THR A 76 9.23 -8.32 -7.90
CA THR A 76 8.30 -8.38 -9.02
C THR A 76 6.98 -7.68 -8.75
N HIS A 77 6.62 -7.38 -7.50
CA HIS A 77 5.38 -6.68 -7.16
C HIS A 77 5.60 -5.63 -6.07
N ARG A 78 4.82 -4.56 -6.10
CA ARG A 78 4.75 -3.60 -4.98
C ARG A 78 3.43 -2.86 -4.94
N SER A 79 2.75 -2.88 -3.79
CA SER A 79 1.56 -2.03 -3.58
C SER A 79 1.91 -0.55 -3.61
N HIS A 80 1.00 0.25 -4.16
CA HIS A 80 1.16 1.69 -4.29
C HIS A 80 -0.18 2.40 -4.11
N HIS A 81 -0.16 3.71 -3.93
CA HIS A 81 -1.32 4.59 -3.90
C HIS A 81 -2.42 4.21 -2.89
N ASP A 82 -3.36 3.34 -3.27
CA ASP A 82 -4.59 3.14 -2.52
C ASP A 82 -4.75 1.70 -2.02
N LEU A 83 -5.62 1.56 -1.01
CA LEU A 83 -6.16 0.29 -0.56
C LEU A 83 -7.66 0.46 -0.30
N GLU A 84 -8.43 -0.62 -0.37
CA GLU A 84 -9.86 -0.60 -0.06
C GLU A 84 -10.22 -1.80 0.83
N PRO A 85 -10.72 -1.58 2.06
CA PRO A 85 -11.24 -2.66 2.88
C PRO A 85 -12.50 -3.28 2.27
N LEU A 86 -12.56 -4.61 2.19
CA LEU A 86 -13.68 -5.34 1.62
C LEU A 86 -14.60 -5.94 2.70
N PRO A 87 -15.90 -6.18 2.42
CA PRO A 87 -16.84 -6.74 3.40
C PRO A 87 -16.48 -8.13 3.95
N ASN A 88 -15.61 -8.87 3.25
CA ASN A 88 -15.10 -10.18 3.68
C ASN A 88 -13.91 -10.08 4.66
N GLY A 89 -13.43 -8.86 4.96
CA GLY A 89 -12.25 -8.62 5.80
C GLY A 89 -10.92 -8.60 5.05
N ASN A 90 -10.94 -8.82 3.73
CA ASN A 90 -9.76 -8.66 2.89
C ASN A 90 -9.55 -7.20 2.51
N VAL A 91 -8.42 -6.94 1.85
CA VAL A 91 -8.07 -5.59 1.37
C VAL A 91 -7.72 -5.67 -0.11
N LEU A 92 -8.35 -4.83 -0.92
CA LEU A 92 -7.98 -4.63 -2.31
C LEU A 92 -6.85 -3.61 -2.39
N LEU A 93 -5.80 -3.87 -3.16
CA LEU A 93 -4.65 -2.98 -3.33
C LEU A 93 -4.51 -2.60 -4.81
N THR A 94 -4.11 -1.36 -5.07
CA THR A 94 -3.41 -1.03 -6.31
C THR A 94 -1.94 -1.38 -6.16
N ALA A 95 -1.37 -2.08 -7.13
CA ALA A 95 0.03 -2.49 -7.11
C ALA A 95 0.66 -2.41 -8.50
N TRP A 96 1.99 -2.46 -8.53
CA TRP A 96 2.76 -2.61 -9.75
C TRP A 96 3.23 -4.05 -9.87
N GLU A 97 3.13 -4.64 -11.07
CA GLU A 97 3.74 -5.92 -11.41
C GLU A 97 4.96 -5.72 -12.34
N LEU A 98 5.97 -6.57 -12.28
CA LEU A 98 7.10 -6.53 -13.20
C LEU A 98 6.78 -7.34 -14.45
N ILE A 99 6.76 -6.67 -15.60
CA ILE A 99 6.80 -7.33 -16.91
C ILE A 99 8.20 -7.17 -17.52
N PRO A 100 8.98 -8.27 -17.69
CA PRO A 100 10.29 -8.22 -18.32
C PRO A 100 10.22 -7.69 -19.76
N ALA A 101 11.27 -7.00 -20.22
CA ALA A 101 11.31 -6.41 -21.57
C ALA A 101 10.89 -7.37 -22.68
N GLN A 102 11.41 -8.61 -22.65
CA GLN A 102 11.12 -9.58 -23.71
C GLN A 102 9.61 -9.87 -23.81
N GLN A 103 8.92 -9.97 -22.67
CA GLN A 103 7.49 -10.21 -22.63
C GLN A 103 6.72 -8.96 -23.08
N ALA A 104 7.10 -7.77 -22.60
CA ALA A 104 6.47 -6.51 -23.01
C ALA A 104 6.59 -6.27 -24.52
N LEU A 105 7.78 -6.50 -25.10
CA LEU A 105 8.03 -6.38 -26.53
C LEU A 105 7.23 -7.41 -27.34
N ALA A 106 7.17 -8.66 -26.88
CA ALA A 106 6.35 -9.70 -27.51
C ALA A 106 4.85 -9.35 -27.48
N ALA A 107 4.41 -8.62 -26.46
CA ALA A 107 3.05 -8.10 -26.32
C ALA A 107 2.79 -6.80 -27.14
N GLY A 108 3.80 -6.28 -27.85
CA GLY A 108 3.66 -5.13 -28.74
C GLY A 108 3.99 -3.77 -28.13
N ARG A 109 4.68 -3.72 -26.98
CA ARG A 109 5.20 -2.47 -26.41
C ARG A 109 6.17 -1.79 -27.39
N ASP A 110 6.01 -0.48 -27.58
CA ASP A 110 6.96 0.32 -28.35
C ASP A 110 8.35 0.29 -27.68
N PRO A 111 9.40 -0.23 -28.35
CA PRO A 111 10.74 -0.29 -27.79
C PRO A 111 11.30 1.08 -27.38
N LEU A 112 10.84 2.18 -28.01
CA LEU A 112 11.29 3.54 -27.69
C LEU A 112 10.70 4.08 -26.39
N LEU A 113 9.73 3.39 -25.79
CA LEU A 113 9.07 3.78 -24.54
C LEU A 113 9.37 2.79 -23.40
N LEU A 114 10.44 2.00 -23.51
CA LEU A 114 10.88 0.99 -22.55
C LEU A 114 12.27 1.32 -22.00
N ASP A 115 12.43 2.53 -21.47
CA ASP A 115 13.72 3.11 -21.11
C ASP A 115 14.47 2.34 -20.01
N SER A 116 13.75 1.70 -19.09
CA SER A 116 14.30 0.91 -17.98
C SER A 116 14.60 -0.55 -18.34
N GLY A 117 14.23 -1.02 -19.54
CA GLY A 117 14.33 -2.44 -19.89
C GLY A 117 13.32 -3.33 -19.18
N GLU A 118 12.26 -2.73 -18.65
CA GLU A 118 11.17 -3.37 -17.93
C GLU A 118 9.93 -2.48 -17.96
N LEU A 119 8.75 -3.09 -17.76
CA LEU A 119 7.48 -2.39 -17.67
C LEU A 119 6.85 -2.70 -16.31
N TRP A 120 6.39 -1.66 -15.63
CA TRP A 120 5.68 -1.75 -14.35
C TRP A 120 4.25 -1.22 -14.54
N PRO A 121 3.31 -1.99 -15.11
CA PRO A 121 1.92 -1.58 -15.19
C PRO A 121 1.20 -1.74 -13.85
N ASP A 122 0.03 -1.12 -13.74
CA ASP A 122 -0.87 -1.29 -12.61
C ASP A 122 -1.52 -2.68 -12.65
N GLU A 123 -1.64 -3.30 -11.48
CA GLU A 123 -2.48 -4.47 -11.20
C GLU A 123 -3.40 -4.17 -10.01
N ILE A 124 -4.41 -5.02 -9.84
CA ILE A 124 -5.30 -5.01 -8.68
C ILE A 124 -5.22 -6.38 -8.02
N VAL A 125 -4.84 -6.38 -6.75
CA VAL A 125 -4.68 -7.59 -5.94
C VAL A 125 -5.58 -7.53 -4.71
N GLU A 126 -6.17 -8.65 -4.32
CA GLU A 126 -6.87 -8.80 -3.05
C GLU A 126 -5.95 -9.59 -2.10
N VAL A 127 -5.72 -9.07 -0.89
CA VAL A 127 -4.92 -9.73 0.14
C VAL A 127 -5.76 -10.02 1.39
N THR A 128 -5.51 -11.16 2.02
CA THR A 128 -6.05 -11.45 3.35
C THR A 128 -5.19 -10.81 4.44
N PRO A 129 -5.73 -10.56 5.65
CA PRO A 129 -4.92 -10.17 6.81
C PRO A 129 -3.81 -11.17 7.18
N GLY A 130 -3.89 -12.41 6.69
CA GLY A 130 -2.90 -13.46 6.88
C GLY A 130 -1.78 -13.47 5.84
N GLY A 131 -1.90 -12.70 4.75
CA GLY A 131 -0.91 -12.62 3.68
C GLY A 131 -1.07 -13.64 2.53
N ASP A 132 -2.16 -14.42 2.53
CA ASP A 132 -2.60 -15.23 1.37
C ASP A 132 -3.47 -14.42 0.41
#